data_AF-A0A803MXR7-F1
#
_entry.id   AF-A0A803MXR7-F1
#
_cell.length_a   1.000
_cell.length_b   1.000
_cell.length_c   1.000
_cell.angle_alpha   90.00
_cell.angle_beta   90.00
_cell.angle_gamma   90.00
#
_symmetry.space_group_name_H-M   'P 1'
#
loop_
_entity.id
_entity.type
_entity.pdbx_description
1 polymer ?
#
loop_
_entity_poly.entity_id
_entity_poly.type
_entity_poly.pdbx_seq_one_letter_code
_entity_poly.pdbx_strand_id
1 'polypeptide(L)'
;MQQNQRSSSSGSSQSPRSPQSQPFLSVSVSDPVKLGNGVQAYISYRVFTKTNLPDYQGPEKIVIRRYNDFVWLRDRLFERYKGIFIPPLPEKSAVEKFRFSAEFIEMRRQGLDLFVNRIASHPELRLSDDLRLFLQADEETMERVRAQDLGIFKKPSDLMQIFKDMQSKVSDVVLGKEKPVEESTPEYEKMKRYIFELEEHLGEAQKHACRLVKRHRELGQSLSDFGKAVKLLGACEGDSLGKAFAELGTKSEELSIKLQAEA
;
A
#
# COMPACT_ATOMS: atom_id res chain seq x y z
N MET A 1 -1.12 -80.31 10.78
CA MET A 1 -1.60 -80.32 9.38
C MET A 1 -2.62 -79.17 9.28
N GLN A 2 -2.21 -77.92 9.08
CA GLN A 2 -1.78 -77.25 7.84
C GLN A 2 -2.94 -76.88 6.89
N GLN A 3 -2.87 -75.62 6.40
CA GLN A 3 -3.64 -74.91 5.35
C GLN A 3 -4.94 -74.19 5.80
N ASN A 4 -5.00 -72.85 5.90
CA ASN A 4 -4.63 -71.73 4.99
C ASN A 4 -5.63 -71.53 3.84
N GLN A 5 -6.61 -70.64 4.01
CA GLN A 5 -7.19 -69.88 2.90
C GLN A 5 -7.30 -68.40 3.28
N ARG A 6 -6.86 -67.58 2.32
CA ARG A 6 -6.52 -66.17 2.41
C ARG A 6 -7.64 -65.29 1.86
N SER A 7 -7.89 -64.18 2.58
CA SER A 7 -8.11 -62.80 2.10
C SER A 7 -9.06 -62.49 0.93
N SER A 8 -10.03 -61.61 1.21
CA SER A 8 -10.34 -60.46 0.34
C SER A 8 -10.94 -59.30 1.17
N SER A 9 -10.11 -58.61 1.95
CA SER A 9 -10.47 -57.29 2.48
C SER A 9 -10.09 -56.24 1.45
N SER A 10 -11.09 -55.59 0.88
CA SER A 10 -10.97 -54.43 0.00
C SER A 10 -10.32 -53.26 0.73
N GLY A 11 -8.99 -53.19 0.68
CA GLY A 11 -8.25 -51.99 1.07
C GLY A 11 -8.46 -50.93 -0.01
N SER A 12 -9.26 -49.91 0.29
CA SER A 12 -9.31 -48.68 -0.48
C SER A 12 -7.91 -48.05 -0.48
N SER A 13 -7.18 -48.24 -1.56
CA SER A 13 -5.91 -47.57 -1.82
C SER A 13 -6.16 -46.07 -1.92
N GLN A 14 -6.00 -45.34 -0.82
CA GLN A 14 -5.84 -43.89 -0.91
C GLN A 14 -4.50 -43.62 -1.59
N SER A 15 -4.55 -43.00 -2.77
CA SER A 15 -3.37 -42.58 -3.53
C SER A 15 -2.49 -41.64 -2.69
N PRO A 16 -1.21 -41.96 -2.46
CA PRO A 16 -0.32 -41.15 -1.63
C PRO A 16 0.38 -40.08 -2.48
N ARG A 17 -0.36 -39.19 -3.14
CA ARG A 17 0.24 -38.03 -3.86
C ARG A 17 -0.80 -37.05 -4.43
N SER A 18 -1.53 -36.36 -3.57
CA SER A 18 -1.89 -34.97 -3.88
C SER A 18 -0.71 -34.10 -3.41
N PRO A 19 -0.07 -33.30 -4.27
CA PRO A 19 0.87 -32.30 -3.79
C PRO A 19 0.10 -31.37 -2.85
N GLN A 20 0.44 -31.39 -1.57
CA GLN A 20 -0.10 -30.41 -0.62
C GLN A 20 0.28 -29.03 -1.17
N SER A 21 -0.73 -28.26 -1.60
CA SER A 21 -0.52 -26.90 -2.09
C SER A 21 0.21 -26.11 -1.02
N GLN A 22 1.28 -25.39 -1.37
CA GLN A 22 2.04 -24.62 -0.39
C GLN A 22 1.16 -23.60 0.35
N PRO A 23 1.37 -23.36 1.65
CA PRO A 23 0.57 -22.40 2.42
C PRO A 23 0.70 -20.97 1.89
N PHE A 24 -0.40 -20.39 1.38
CA PHE A 24 -0.43 -19.06 0.81
C PHE A 24 -1.50 -18.19 1.47
N LEU A 25 -1.26 -16.88 1.48
CA LEU A 25 -2.22 -15.85 1.88
C LEU A 25 -2.08 -14.70 0.89
N SER A 26 -3.11 -14.48 0.08
CA SER A 26 -3.18 -13.39 -0.89
C SER A 26 -4.31 -12.46 -0.50
N VAL A 27 -4.04 -11.16 -0.53
CA VAL A 27 -5.01 -10.13 -0.17
C VAL A 27 -5.07 -9.10 -1.30
N SER A 28 -6.25 -8.57 -1.60
CA SER A 28 -6.41 -7.47 -2.54
C SER A 28 -7.37 -6.42 -1.98
N VAL A 29 -7.04 -5.14 -2.19
CA VAL A 29 -7.84 -3.98 -1.77
C VAL A 29 -8.38 -3.30 -3.02
N SER A 30 -9.70 -3.28 -3.18
CA SER A 30 -10.39 -2.82 -4.38
C SER A 30 -11.65 -2.02 -4.05
N ASP A 31 -12.35 -1.56 -5.08
CA ASP A 31 -13.71 -1.00 -5.03
C ASP A 31 -13.91 0.06 -3.92
N PRO A 32 -13.25 1.23 -4.05
CA PRO A 32 -13.48 2.31 -3.11
C PRO A 32 -14.92 2.83 -3.21
N VAL A 33 -15.63 2.84 -2.09
CA VAL A 33 -17.02 3.30 -2.00
C VAL A 33 -17.15 4.36 -0.92
N LYS A 34 -17.83 5.46 -1.23
CA LYS A 34 -18.20 6.47 -0.24
C LYS A 34 -19.42 5.99 0.54
N LEU A 35 -19.27 5.83 1.85
CA LEU A 35 -20.33 5.46 2.78
C LEU A 35 -20.65 6.62 3.72
N GLY A 36 -21.91 6.72 4.13
CA GLY A 36 -22.42 7.75 5.03
C GLY A 36 -22.68 9.09 4.35
N ASN A 37 -23.30 10.01 5.09
CA ASN A 37 -23.73 11.32 4.62
C ASN A 37 -23.08 12.45 5.45
N GLY A 38 -22.91 13.62 4.82
CA GLY A 38 -22.38 14.82 5.48
C GLY A 38 -20.96 14.66 6.02
N VAL A 39 -20.72 15.20 7.22
CA VAL A 39 -19.40 15.27 7.87
C VAL A 39 -18.86 13.87 8.24
N GLN A 40 -19.76 12.90 8.47
CA GLN A 40 -19.38 11.54 8.86
C GLN A 40 -19.07 10.62 7.65
N ALA A 41 -19.16 11.12 6.42
CA ALA A 41 -18.89 10.32 5.24
C ALA A 41 -17.43 9.90 5.13
N TYR A 42 -17.18 8.62 4.86
CA TYR A 42 -15.85 8.02 4.70
C TYR A 42 -15.77 7.15 3.45
N ILE A 43 -14.54 6.87 3.01
CA ILE A 43 -14.28 5.89 1.96
C ILE A 43 -13.97 4.53 2.60
N SER A 44 -14.72 3.51 2.18
CA SER A 44 -14.44 2.11 2.47
C SER A 44 -13.88 1.41 1.24
N TYR A 45 -13.22 0.28 1.46
CA TYR A 45 -12.59 -0.55 0.45
C TYR A 45 -13.05 -1.99 0.62
N ARG A 46 -13.20 -2.69 -0.49
CA ARG A 46 -13.37 -4.14 -0.50
C ARG A 46 -12.02 -4.81 -0.29
N VAL A 47 -11.88 -5.56 0.80
CA VAL A 47 -10.71 -6.38 1.07
C VAL A 47 -11.07 -7.83 0.77
N PHE A 48 -10.48 -8.39 -0.28
CA PHE A 48 -10.66 -9.78 -0.67
C PHE A 48 -9.44 -10.60 -0.28
N THR A 49 -9.67 -11.68 0.45
CA THR A 49 -8.64 -12.61 0.92
C THR A 49 -8.83 -13.96 0.25
N LYS A 50 -7.74 -14.54 -0.25
CA LYS A 50 -7.68 -15.91 -0.74
C LYS A 50 -6.55 -16.65 -0.06
N THR A 51 -6.82 -17.83 0.49
CA THR A 51 -5.84 -18.58 1.28
C THR A 51 -6.20 -20.07 1.36
N ASN A 52 -5.21 -20.89 1.66
CA ASN A 52 -5.39 -22.29 2.07
C ASN A 52 -4.94 -22.52 3.53
N LEU A 53 -4.76 -21.44 4.31
CA LEU A 53 -4.39 -21.52 5.72
C LEU A 53 -5.59 -22.02 6.56
N PRO A 54 -5.38 -22.98 7.47
CA PRO A 54 -6.47 -23.61 8.24
C PRO A 54 -7.14 -22.66 9.24
N ASP A 55 -6.45 -21.60 9.67
CA ASP A 55 -6.99 -20.63 10.64
C ASP A 55 -7.97 -19.63 10.00
N TYR A 56 -8.26 -19.76 8.71
CA TYR A 56 -9.19 -18.90 7.98
C TYR A 56 -10.52 -19.60 7.73
N GLN A 57 -11.62 -18.85 7.84
CA GLN A 57 -12.99 -19.32 7.60
C GLN A 57 -13.26 -19.52 6.10
N GLY A 58 -12.66 -20.55 5.53
CA GLY A 58 -12.79 -20.91 4.13
C GLY A 58 -11.70 -20.32 3.23
N PRO A 59 -11.69 -20.74 1.95
CA PRO A 59 -10.61 -20.39 1.02
C PRO A 59 -10.66 -18.95 0.52
N GLU A 60 -11.82 -18.31 0.60
CA GLU A 60 -12.07 -16.96 0.11
C GLU A 60 -12.96 -16.19 1.09
N LYS A 61 -12.62 -14.93 1.35
CA LYS A 61 -13.40 -14.04 2.23
C LYS A 61 -13.39 -12.62 1.67
N ILE A 62 -14.54 -11.96 1.73
CA ILE A 62 -14.67 -10.52 1.44
C ILE A 62 -15.09 -9.82 2.73
N VAL A 63 -14.40 -8.74 3.06
CA VAL A 63 -14.78 -7.80 4.13
C VAL A 63 -14.68 -6.37 3.62
N ILE A 64 -15.44 -5.47 4.26
CA ILE A 64 -15.37 -4.04 4.00
C ILE A 64 -14.52 -3.39 5.08
N ARG A 65 -13.59 -2.51 4.70
CA ARG A 65 -12.70 -1.81 5.64
C ARG A 65 -12.56 -0.36 5.26
N ARG A 66 -12.49 0.52 6.25
CA ARG A 66 -12.14 1.94 6.05
C ARG A 66 -10.70 2.20 6.45
N TYR A 67 -10.15 3.35 6.04
CA TYR A 67 -8.75 3.70 6.32
C TYR A 67 -8.36 3.54 7.80
N ASN A 68 -9.24 3.92 8.74
CA ASN A 68 -8.96 3.80 10.17
C ASN A 68 -8.85 2.35 10.67
N ASP A 69 -9.38 1.35 9.95
CA ASP A 69 -9.18 -0.07 10.28
C ASP A 69 -7.75 -0.52 9.95
N PHE A 70 -7.18 0.02 8.88
CA PHE A 70 -5.79 -0.22 8.52
C PHE A 70 -4.84 0.47 9.52
N VAL A 71 -5.20 1.66 10.01
CA VAL A 71 -4.47 2.34 11.10
C VAL A 71 -4.48 1.48 12.36
N TRP A 72 -5.65 0.96 12.74
CA TRP A 72 -5.78 0.04 13.86
C TRP A 72 -4.86 -1.19 13.71
N LEU A 73 -4.86 -1.83 12.54
CA LEU A 73 -4.01 -2.99 12.28
C LEU A 73 -2.52 -2.63 12.39
N ARG A 74 -2.09 -1.53 11.77
CA ARG A 74 -0.69 -1.05 11.84
C ARG A 74 -0.26 -0.85 13.29
N ASP A 75 -1.09 -0.16 14.08
CA ASP A 75 -0.75 0.20 15.46
C ASP A 75 -0.64 -1.04 16.35
N ARG A 76 -1.57 -1.99 16.20
CA ARG A 76 -1.52 -3.29 16.89
C ARG A 76 -0.26 -4.08 16.54
N LEU A 77 0.09 -4.16 15.26
CA LEU A 77 1.30 -4.87 14.83
C LEU A 77 2.56 -4.18 15.36
N PHE A 78 2.60 -2.85 15.33
CA PHE A 78 3.73 -2.07 15.85
C PHE A 78 3.90 -2.23 17.37
N GLU A 79 2.80 -2.38 18.10
CA GLU A 79 2.83 -2.65 19.54
C GLU A 79 3.35 -4.05 19.84
N ARG A 80 2.81 -5.08 19.17
CA ARG A 80 3.11 -6.49 19.48
C ARG A 80 4.45 -6.98 18.93
N TYR A 81 4.87 -6.51 17.77
CA TYR A 81 6.05 -7.03 17.06
C TYR A 81 7.21 -6.04 17.10
N LYS A 82 7.80 -5.85 18.28
CA LYS A 82 8.97 -4.98 18.46
C LYS A 82 10.17 -5.53 17.68
N GLY A 83 10.87 -4.64 16.97
CA GLY A 83 12.01 -5.01 16.13
C GLY A 83 11.64 -5.40 14.69
N ILE A 84 10.35 -5.53 14.36
CA ILE A 84 9.90 -5.75 12.97
C ILE A 84 9.51 -4.41 12.34
N PHE A 85 9.99 -4.16 11.12
CA PHE A 85 9.59 -2.99 10.34
C PHE A 85 8.17 -3.15 9.80
N ILE A 86 7.21 -2.51 10.46
CA ILE A 86 5.83 -2.47 9.99
C ILE A 86 5.72 -1.50 8.79
N PRO A 87 5.18 -1.94 7.64
CA PRO A 87 5.06 -1.08 6.47
C PRO A 87 4.26 0.20 6.78
N PRO A 88 4.65 1.37 6.21
CA PRO A 88 3.89 2.59 6.40
C PRO A 88 2.55 2.54 5.66
N LEU A 89 1.56 3.25 6.20
CA LEU A 89 0.28 3.48 5.52
C LEU A 89 0.40 4.68 4.58
N PRO A 90 -0.40 4.73 3.49
CA PRO A 90 -0.52 5.93 2.68
C PRO A 90 -1.04 7.10 3.52
N GLU A 91 -0.77 8.33 3.09
CA GLU A 91 -1.06 9.52 3.89
C GLU A 91 -2.51 9.62 4.38
N LYS A 92 -2.66 10.02 5.65
CA LYS A 92 -3.95 10.20 6.32
C LYS A 92 -4.70 11.43 5.79
N SER A 93 -3.99 12.51 5.48
CA SER A 93 -4.59 13.83 5.27
C SER A 93 -4.37 14.34 3.85
N ALA A 94 -5.42 14.27 3.03
CA ALA A 94 -5.62 15.25 1.98
C ALA A 94 -6.25 16.50 2.61
N VAL A 95 -6.02 17.70 2.06
CA VAL A 95 -6.89 18.85 2.34
C VAL A 95 -8.33 18.39 2.15
N GLU A 96 -9.27 18.82 2.98
CA GLU A 96 -10.65 18.29 3.00
C GLU A 96 -11.34 18.32 1.62
N LYS A 97 -10.93 19.25 0.75
CA LYS A 97 -11.34 19.33 -0.66
C LYS A 97 -10.89 18.14 -1.52
N PHE A 98 -9.71 17.57 -1.26
CA PHE A 98 -9.11 16.50 -2.07
C PHE A 98 -9.33 15.10 -1.50
N ARG A 99 -9.87 14.95 -0.28
CA ARG A 99 -10.07 13.62 0.34
C ARG A 99 -11.03 12.70 -0.43
N PHE A 100 -11.82 13.27 -1.34
CA PHE A 100 -12.75 12.58 -2.21
C PHE A 100 -12.39 12.68 -3.70
N SER A 101 -11.20 13.21 -4.04
CA SER A 101 -10.75 13.17 -5.43
C SER A 101 -10.46 11.73 -5.83
N ALA A 102 -10.77 11.38 -7.08
CA ALA A 102 -10.53 10.04 -7.61
C ALA A 102 -9.04 9.65 -7.52
N GLU A 103 -8.14 10.61 -7.82
CA GLU A 103 -6.69 10.44 -7.73
C GLU A 103 -6.25 10.08 -6.31
N PHE A 104 -6.74 10.79 -5.29
CA PHE A 104 -6.38 10.52 -3.91
C PHE A 104 -6.91 9.16 -3.42
N ILE A 105 -8.16 8.84 -3.80
CA ILE A 105 -8.80 7.57 -3.46
C ILE A 105 -8.01 6.41 -4.07
N GLU A 106 -7.60 6.52 -5.33
CA GLU A 106 -6.85 5.47 -6.03
C GLU A 106 -5.43 5.33 -5.49
N MET A 107 -4.70 6.44 -5.29
CA MET A 107 -3.37 6.44 -4.65
C MET A 107 -3.43 5.78 -3.27
N ARG A 108 -4.45 6.11 -2.47
CA ARG A 108 -4.64 5.51 -1.15
C ARG A 108 -4.97 4.02 -1.28
N ARG A 109 -5.87 3.62 -2.17
CA ARG A 109 -6.22 2.21 -2.40
C ARG A 109 -4.96 1.39 -2.73
N GLN A 110 -4.11 1.87 -3.63
CA GLN A 110 -2.83 1.24 -3.98
C GLN A 110 -1.89 1.12 -2.77
N GLY A 111 -1.74 2.19 -1.99
CA GLY A 111 -0.93 2.15 -0.77
C GLY A 111 -1.44 1.16 0.28
N LEU A 112 -2.76 1.06 0.46
CA LEU A 112 -3.38 0.10 1.36
C LEU A 112 -3.21 -1.34 0.88
N ASP A 113 -3.31 -1.57 -0.43
CA ASP A 113 -3.07 -2.87 -1.07
C ASP A 113 -1.63 -3.36 -0.85
N LEU A 114 -0.65 -2.48 -1.07
CA LEU A 114 0.77 -2.76 -0.81
C LEU A 114 1.03 -3.02 0.68
N PHE A 115 0.43 -2.22 1.57
CA PHE A 115 0.57 -2.36 3.02
C PHE A 115 0.13 -3.75 3.50
N VAL A 116 -1.08 -4.17 3.15
CA VAL A 116 -1.62 -5.45 3.64
C VAL A 116 -0.91 -6.65 3.01
N ASN A 117 -0.50 -6.56 1.73
CA ASN A 117 0.26 -7.63 1.09
C ASN A 117 1.67 -7.80 1.68
N ARG A 118 2.35 -6.70 2.04
CA ARG A 118 3.64 -6.79 2.74
C ARG A 118 3.50 -7.50 4.09
N ILE A 119 2.45 -7.19 4.85
CA ILE A 119 2.15 -7.87 6.12
C ILE A 119 1.85 -9.35 5.87
N ALA A 120 0.98 -9.67 4.91
CA ALA A 120 0.60 -11.05 4.58
C ALA A 120 1.77 -11.90 4.05
N SER A 121 2.77 -11.27 3.42
CA SER A 121 3.98 -11.94 2.93
C SER A 121 5.04 -12.17 4.01
N HIS A 122 4.97 -11.45 5.14
CA HIS A 122 5.97 -11.54 6.19
C HIS A 122 5.78 -12.82 7.03
N PRO A 123 6.84 -13.62 7.29
CA PRO A 123 6.72 -14.91 7.98
C PRO A 123 6.03 -14.86 9.34
N GLU A 124 6.34 -13.84 10.15
CA GLU A 124 5.74 -13.67 11.48
C GLU A 124 4.40 -12.92 11.44
N LEU A 125 4.32 -11.77 10.75
CA LEU A 125 3.09 -10.96 10.74
C LEU A 125 1.91 -11.66 10.06
N ARG A 126 2.14 -12.56 9.10
CA ARG A 126 1.07 -13.36 8.48
C ARG A 126 0.32 -14.27 9.45
N LEU A 127 0.96 -14.60 10.58
CA LEU A 127 0.40 -15.45 11.63
C LEU A 127 -0.31 -14.63 12.72
N SER A 128 -0.33 -13.30 12.60
CA SER A 128 -0.93 -12.42 13.59
C SER A 128 -2.44 -12.63 13.72
N ASP A 129 -2.91 -12.72 14.96
CA ASP A 129 -4.33 -12.72 15.28
C ASP A 129 -5.01 -11.40 14.88
N ASP A 130 -4.30 -10.27 14.97
CA ASP A 130 -4.84 -8.96 14.59
C ASP A 130 -5.03 -8.86 13.07
N LEU A 131 -4.10 -9.41 12.29
CA LEU A 131 -4.27 -9.54 10.83
C LEU A 131 -5.46 -10.46 10.51
N ARG A 132 -5.53 -11.61 11.18
CA ARG A 132 -6.62 -12.57 10.98
C ARG A 132 -7.98 -11.94 11.28
N LEU A 133 -8.08 -11.20 12.39
CA LEU A 133 -9.28 -10.45 12.77
C LEU A 133 -9.62 -9.40 11.71
N PHE A 134 -8.63 -8.61 11.28
CA PHE A 134 -8.79 -7.62 10.23
C PHE A 134 -9.31 -8.23 8.92
N LEU A 135 -8.91 -9.43 8.53
CA LEU A 135 -9.32 -10.06 7.27
C LEU A 135 -10.66 -10.81 7.36
N GLN A 136 -11.14 -11.18 8.55
CA GLN A 136 -12.30 -12.06 8.70
C GLN A 136 -13.50 -11.46 9.43
N ALA A 137 -13.30 -10.50 10.32
CA ALA A 137 -14.36 -9.90 11.12
C ALA A 137 -15.41 -9.18 10.25
N ASP A 138 -16.66 -9.18 10.68
CA ASP A 138 -17.66 -8.27 10.12
C ASP A 138 -17.39 -6.81 10.54
N GLU A 139 -18.12 -5.88 9.95
CA GLU A 139 -17.97 -4.44 10.22
C GLU A 139 -18.28 -4.12 11.70
N GLU A 140 -19.30 -4.73 12.28
CA GLU A 140 -19.72 -4.49 13.66
C GLU A 140 -18.61 -4.90 14.65
N THR A 141 -18.00 -6.06 14.43
CA THR A 141 -16.89 -6.55 15.25
C THR A 141 -15.67 -5.67 15.09
N MET A 142 -15.34 -5.24 13.87
CA MET A 142 -14.24 -4.29 13.64
C MET A 142 -14.48 -2.94 14.32
N GLU A 143 -15.72 -2.44 14.30
CA GLU A 143 -16.07 -1.20 14.98
C GLU A 143 -15.88 -1.31 16.49
N ARG A 144 -16.34 -2.40 17.10
CA ARG A 144 -16.18 -2.66 18.54
C ARG A 144 -14.71 -2.69 18.97
N VAL A 145 -13.85 -3.44 18.26
CA VAL A 145 -12.43 -3.54 18.63
C VAL A 145 -11.68 -2.22 18.42
N ARG A 146 -12.00 -1.50 17.34
CA ARG A 146 -11.43 -0.17 17.08
C ARG A 146 -11.84 0.84 18.16
N ALA A 147 -13.09 0.78 18.63
CA ALA A 147 -13.59 1.65 19.70
C ALA A 147 -12.93 1.36 21.05
N GLN A 148 -12.67 0.10 21.37
CA GLN A 148 -11.95 -0.29 22.60
C GLN A 148 -10.52 0.25 22.60
N ASP A 149 -9.80 0.17 21.48
CA ASP A 149 -8.43 0.70 21.40
C ASP A 149 -8.35 2.22 21.43
N LEU A 150 -9.37 2.92 20.95
CA LEU A 150 -9.43 4.38 21.09
C LEU A 150 -9.49 4.84 22.56
N GLY A 151 -9.89 3.96 23.48
CA GLY A 151 -9.80 4.18 24.93
C GLY A 151 -8.41 3.92 25.53
N ILE A 152 -7.54 3.20 24.84
CA ILE A 152 -6.20 2.79 25.31
C ILE A 152 -5.10 3.64 24.66
N PHE A 153 -5.24 4.01 23.37
CA PHE A 153 -4.17 4.57 22.53
C PHE A 153 -4.24 6.08 22.23
N LYS A 154 -5.12 6.83 22.90
CA LYS A 154 -5.14 8.31 22.82
C LYS A 154 -4.63 8.94 24.10
N LYS A 155 -3.34 8.78 24.41
CA LYS A 155 -2.62 9.87 25.07
C LYS A 155 -1.78 10.62 24.03
N PRO A 156 -2.09 11.89 23.75
CA PRO A 156 -1.20 12.77 22.97
C PRO A 156 0.18 12.94 23.63
N SER A 157 0.37 12.42 24.86
CA SER A 157 1.67 12.33 25.50
C SER A 157 2.66 11.52 24.68
N ASP A 158 2.35 10.34 24.12
CA ASP A 158 3.41 9.46 23.58
C ASP A 158 4.01 9.98 22.26
N LEU A 159 3.20 10.59 21.40
CA LEU A 159 3.70 11.18 20.16
C LEU A 159 4.37 12.54 20.41
N MET A 160 3.87 13.33 21.38
CA MET A 160 4.60 14.49 21.89
C MET A 160 5.85 14.08 22.67
N GLN A 161 5.90 12.90 23.28
CA GLN A 161 7.05 12.38 24.02
C GLN A 161 8.16 12.08 23.04
N ILE A 162 7.86 11.40 21.91
CA ILE A 162 8.85 11.14 20.86
C ILE A 162 9.38 12.45 20.25
N PHE A 163 8.51 13.43 19.97
CA PHE A 163 8.94 14.74 19.47
C PHE A 163 9.71 15.56 20.51
N LYS A 164 9.31 15.51 21.78
CA LYS A 164 9.94 16.20 22.91
C LYS A 164 11.26 15.53 23.30
N ASP A 165 11.41 14.22 23.13
CA ASP A 165 12.63 13.46 23.33
C ASP A 165 13.64 13.72 22.20
N MET A 166 13.16 14.01 20.99
CA MET A 166 14.01 14.49 19.89
C MET A 166 14.45 15.96 20.08
N GLN A 167 13.63 16.78 20.75
CA GLN A 167 13.96 18.16 21.09
C GLN A 167 14.86 18.26 22.34
N SER A 168 14.65 17.40 23.35
CA SER A 168 15.44 17.37 24.59
C SER A 168 16.87 16.87 24.36
N LYS A 169 17.11 16.06 23.32
CA LYS A 169 18.44 15.65 22.87
C LYS A 169 19.36 16.82 22.46
N VAL A 170 18.82 18.03 22.24
CA VAL A 170 19.63 19.24 21.97
C VAL A 170 19.86 20.09 23.24
N SER A 171 19.12 19.85 24.34
CA SER A 171 19.24 20.63 25.58
C SER A 171 19.98 19.91 26.71
N ASP A 172 20.13 18.58 26.66
CA ASP A 172 20.65 17.78 27.79
C ASP A 172 22.19 17.65 27.84
N VAL A 173 22.92 18.59 27.23
CA VAL A 173 24.39 18.65 27.30
C VAL A 173 24.89 19.32 28.60
N VAL A 174 23.98 19.87 29.43
CA VAL A 174 24.35 20.73 30.59
C VAL A 174 24.17 20.06 31.97
N LEU A 175 23.48 18.93 32.09
CA LEU A 175 23.34 18.23 33.37
C LEU A 175 23.82 16.79 33.23
N GLY A 176 25.02 16.51 33.76
CA GLY A 176 25.72 15.22 33.74
C GLY A 176 24.98 14.07 34.43
N LYS A 177 23.82 13.69 33.90
CA LYS A 177 23.21 12.39 34.09
C LYS A 177 23.79 11.46 33.04
N GLU A 178 24.28 10.32 33.51
CA GLU A 178 24.84 9.27 32.67
C GLU A 178 23.89 8.98 31.51
N LYS A 179 24.40 9.11 30.28
CA LYS A 179 23.65 8.77 29.08
C LYS A 179 23.11 7.34 29.24
N PRO A 180 21.84 7.05 28.93
CA PRO A 180 21.44 5.67 28.70
C PRO A 180 22.44 5.13 27.70
N VAL A 181 23.11 4.03 28.06
CA VAL A 181 24.19 3.44 27.27
C VAL A 181 23.71 3.32 25.84
N GLU A 182 24.16 4.24 24.99
CA GLU A 182 23.98 4.19 23.55
C GLU A 182 24.98 3.14 23.09
N GLU A 183 24.68 1.88 23.41
CA GLU A 183 25.37 0.69 22.93
C GLU A 183 25.07 0.57 21.43
N SER A 184 25.64 1.52 20.70
CA SER A 184 25.64 1.57 19.26
C SER A 184 26.78 0.67 18.82
N THR A 185 26.46 -0.60 18.65
CA THR A 185 27.45 -1.54 18.12
C THR A 185 27.97 -0.99 16.77
N PRO A 186 29.25 -1.23 16.43
CA PRO A 186 29.78 -0.81 15.14
C PRO A 186 28.91 -1.27 13.95
N GLU A 187 28.29 -2.44 14.07
CA GLU A 187 27.35 -3.00 13.12
C GLU A 187 26.06 -2.18 13.01
N TYR A 188 25.50 -1.74 14.14
CA TYR A 188 24.31 -0.89 14.17
C TYR A 188 24.57 0.45 13.49
N GLU A 189 25.67 1.14 13.81
CA GLU A 189 26.01 2.42 13.18
C GLU A 189 26.30 2.26 11.68
N LYS A 190 26.88 1.13 11.27
CA LYS A 190 27.06 0.81 9.85
C LYS A 190 25.72 0.63 9.14
N MET A 191 24.79 -0.13 9.74
CA MET A 191 23.45 -0.33 9.17
C MET A 191 22.67 0.99 9.10
N LYS A 192 22.73 1.78 10.16
CA LYS A 192 22.10 3.10 10.24
C LYS A 192 22.60 4.05 9.16
N ARG A 193 23.92 4.13 8.93
CA ARG A 193 24.49 4.90 7.81
C ARG A 193 23.99 4.41 6.46
N TYR A 194 24.00 3.09 6.24
CA TYR A 194 23.50 2.49 5.00
C TYR A 194 22.03 2.84 4.74
N ILE A 195 21.17 2.80 5.77
CA ILE A 195 19.76 3.18 5.63
C ILE A 195 19.61 4.65 5.25
N PHE A 196 20.37 5.57 5.87
CA PHE A 196 20.30 6.99 5.55
C PHE A 196 20.79 7.30 4.13
N GLU A 197 21.90 6.70 3.71
CA GLU A 197 22.40 6.84 2.33
C GLU A 197 21.39 6.28 1.31
N LEU A 198 20.76 5.15 1.63
CA LEU A 198 19.71 4.58 0.79
C LEU A 198 18.48 5.48 0.71
N GLU A 199 18.06 6.07 1.83
CA GLU A 199 16.96 7.04 1.88
C GLU A 199 17.26 8.28 1.04
N GLU A 200 18.49 8.80 1.08
CA GLU A 200 18.93 9.91 0.24
C GLU A 200 18.83 9.55 -1.25
N HIS A 201 19.42 8.43 -1.66
CA HIS A 201 19.38 7.97 -3.06
C HIS A 201 17.95 7.71 -3.55
N LEU A 202 17.09 7.10 -2.72
CA LEU A 202 15.68 6.90 -3.05
C LEU A 202 14.92 8.23 -3.17
N GLY A 203 15.22 9.19 -2.30
CA GLY A 203 14.66 10.54 -2.36
C GLY A 203 15.07 11.28 -3.64
N GLU A 204 16.33 11.13 -4.08
CA GLU A 204 16.79 11.68 -5.36
C GLU A 204 16.11 11.00 -6.55
N ALA A 205 16.04 9.67 -6.56
CA ALA A 205 15.37 8.90 -7.61
C ALA A 205 13.89 9.32 -7.74
N GLN A 206 13.18 9.49 -6.61
CA GLN A 206 11.81 10.00 -6.60
C GLN A 206 11.74 11.41 -7.21
N LYS A 207 12.63 12.34 -6.83
CA LYS A 207 12.68 13.70 -7.42
C LYS A 207 12.93 13.65 -8.93
N HIS A 208 13.79 12.74 -9.41
CA HIS A 208 14.03 12.53 -10.83
C HIS A 208 12.78 12.00 -11.55
N ALA A 209 12.10 11.01 -10.98
CA ALA A 209 10.85 10.47 -11.53
C ALA A 209 9.74 11.53 -11.61
N CYS A 210 9.54 12.32 -10.54
CA CYS A 210 8.56 13.41 -10.54
C CYS A 210 8.88 14.48 -11.61
N ARG A 211 10.17 14.81 -11.79
CA ARG A 211 10.60 15.73 -12.86
C ARG A 211 10.33 15.16 -14.24
N LEU A 212 10.54 13.86 -14.45
CA LEU A 212 10.27 13.19 -15.72
C LEU A 212 8.78 13.24 -16.07
N VAL A 213 7.91 12.89 -15.11
CA VAL A 213 6.45 12.99 -15.27
C VAL A 213 6.03 14.42 -15.64
N LYS A 214 6.56 15.43 -14.94
CA LYS A 214 6.28 16.84 -15.25
C LYS A 214 6.72 17.19 -16.68
N ARG A 215 7.90 16.75 -17.09
CA ARG A 215 8.44 16.99 -18.44
C ARG A 215 7.63 16.31 -19.53
N HIS A 216 7.16 15.09 -19.31
CA HIS A 216 6.26 14.41 -20.24
C HIS A 216 4.94 15.17 -20.40
N ARG A 217 4.36 15.70 -19.31
CA ARG A 217 3.15 16.54 -19.39
C ARG A 217 3.38 17.85 -20.14
N GLU A 218 4.48 18.55 -19.86
CA GLU A 218 4.88 19.79 -20.57
C GLU A 218 5.10 19.54 -22.07
N LEU A 219 5.79 18.45 -22.43
CA LEU A 219 6.01 18.05 -23.82
C LEU A 219 4.70 17.66 -24.52
N GLY A 220 3.86 16.87 -23.86
CA GLY A 220 2.54 16.51 -24.37
C GLY A 220 1.69 17.75 -24.66
N GLN A 221 1.68 18.74 -23.76
CA GLN A 221 0.97 20.00 -24.00
C GLN A 221 1.52 20.75 -25.22
N SER A 222 2.85 20.83 -25.34
CA SER A 222 3.51 21.49 -26.47
C SER A 222 3.17 20.83 -27.82
N LEU A 223 3.12 19.49 -27.85
CA LEU A 223 2.70 18.72 -29.04
C LEU A 223 1.22 18.91 -29.38
N SER A 224 0.35 19.09 -28.37
CA SER A 224 -1.06 19.41 -28.60
C SER A 224 -1.20 20.77 -29.28
N ASP A 225 -0.50 21.78 -28.77
CA ASP A 225 -0.59 23.14 -29.28
C ASP A 225 0.09 23.28 -30.66
N PHE A 226 1.21 22.60 -30.87
CA PHE A 226 1.80 22.46 -32.20
C PHE A 226 0.83 21.80 -33.18
N GLY A 227 0.18 20.69 -32.79
CA GLY A 227 -0.76 19.98 -33.64
C GLY A 227 -1.93 20.86 -34.10
N LYS A 228 -2.51 21.63 -33.17
CA LYS A 228 -3.56 22.62 -33.48
C LYS A 228 -3.06 23.71 -34.43
N ALA A 229 -1.88 24.28 -34.17
CA ALA A 229 -1.31 25.35 -34.99
C ALA A 229 -1.02 24.88 -36.43
N VAL A 230 -0.47 23.68 -36.60
CA VAL A 230 -0.18 23.11 -37.92
C VAL A 230 -1.47 22.78 -38.68
N LYS A 231 -2.52 22.31 -38.01
CA LYS A 231 -3.84 22.14 -38.66
C LYS A 231 -4.42 23.47 -39.16
N LEU A 232 -4.30 24.54 -38.36
CA LEU A 232 -4.72 25.88 -38.79
C LEU A 232 -3.92 26.37 -39.99
N LEU A 233 -2.60 26.14 -40.00
CA LEU A 233 -1.77 26.45 -41.17
C LEU A 233 -2.23 25.64 -42.39
N GLY A 234 -2.47 24.33 -42.22
CA GLY A 234 -2.97 23.47 -43.29
C GLY A 234 -4.32 23.91 -43.86
N ALA A 235 -5.17 24.58 -43.08
CA ALA A 235 -6.43 25.15 -43.54
C ALA A 235 -6.26 26.42 -44.39
N CYS A 236 -5.12 27.11 -44.26
CA CYS A 236 -4.75 28.25 -45.10
C CYS A 236 -4.09 27.82 -46.42
N GLU A 237 -3.63 26.57 -46.51
CA GLU A 237 -2.91 26.02 -47.65
C GLU A 237 -3.83 25.16 -48.54
N GLY A 238 -3.58 25.19 -49.85
CA GLY A 238 -4.29 24.35 -50.83
C GLY A 238 -3.67 22.96 -51.04
N ASP A 239 -4.35 22.16 -51.87
CA ASP A 239 -3.82 20.96 -52.52
C ASP A 239 -3.24 19.90 -51.58
N SER A 240 -2.07 19.34 -51.93
CA SER A 240 -1.40 18.28 -51.19
C SER A 240 -0.70 18.79 -49.92
N LEU A 241 -0.32 20.07 -49.88
CA LEU A 241 0.41 20.65 -48.75
C LEU A 241 -0.51 20.85 -47.54
N GLY A 242 -1.72 21.38 -47.76
CA GLY A 242 -2.73 21.49 -46.69
C GLY A 242 -3.07 20.14 -46.07
N LYS A 243 -3.19 19.08 -46.89
CA LYS A 243 -3.40 17.70 -46.42
C LYS A 243 -2.24 17.18 -45.57
N ALA A 244 -1.00 17.41 -46.00
CA ALA A 244 0.19 16.99 -45.27
C ALA A 244 0.27 17.67 -43.88
N PHE A 245 -0.03 18.97 -43.80
CA PHE A 245 -0.09 19.68 -42.52
C PHE A 245 -1.22 19.16 -41.62
N ALA A 246 -2.41 18.91 -42.15
CA ALA A 246 -3.52 18.34 -41.38
C ALA A 246 -3.16 16.96 -40.80
N GLU A 247 -2.49 16.11 -41.58
CA GLU A 247 -2.01 14.80 -41.13
C GLU A 247 -0.93 14.93 -40.04
N LEU A 248 0.08 15.78 -40.27
CA LEU A 248 1.14 16.03 -39.28
C LEU A 248 0.57 16.54 -37.95
N GLY A 249 -0.38 17.47 -38.01
CA GLY A 249 -1.03 17.98 -36.80
C GLY A 249 -1.82 16.91 -36.06
N THR A 250 -2.49 16.01 -36.79
CA THR A 250 -3.19 14.86 -36.21
C THR A 250 -2.22 13.90 -35.52
N LYS A 251 -1.08 13.60 -36.15
CA LYS A 251 -0.04 12.75 -35.54
C LYS A 251 0.60 13.39 -34.30
N SER A 252 0.79 14.70 -34.29
CA SER A 252 1.26 15.42 -33.10
C SER A 252 0.28 15.32 -31.93
N GLU A 253 -1.02 15.47 -32.19
CA GLU A 253 -2.06 15.32 -31.15
C GLU A 253 -2.16 13.86 -30.65
N GLU A 254 -2.05 12.87 -31.54
CA GLU A 254 -1.98 11.45 -31.13
C GLU A 254 -0.79 11.18 -30.19
N LEU A 255 0.38 11.73 -30.51
CA LEU A 255 1.58 11.60 -29.69
C LEU A 255 1.46 12.32 -28.35
N SER A 256 0.82 13.50 -28.34
CA SER A 256 0.50 14.27 -27.14
C SER A 256 -0.33 13.44 -26.15
N ILE A 257 -1.40 12.79 -26.63
CA ILE A 257 -2.28 11.96 -25.80
C ILE A 257 -1.51 10.79 -25.19
N LYS A 258 -0.67 10.11 -25.97
CA LYS A 258 0.15 8.99 -25.48
C LYS A 258 1.12 9.42 -24.38
N LEU A 259 1.86 10.51 -24.61
CA LEU A 259 2.81 11.05 -23.63
C LEU A 259 2.14 11.50 -22.33
N GLN A 260 0.93 12.06 -22.42
CA GLN A 260 0.16 12.45 -21.23
C GLN A 260 -0.44 11.25 -20.50
N ALA A 261 -0.79 10.16 -21.19
CA ALA A 261 -1.31 8.94 -20.58
C ALA A 261 -0.23 8.14 -19.84
N GLU A 262 1.02 8.20 -20.30
CA GLU A 262 2.17 7.55 -19.66
C GLU A 262 2.71 8.31 -18.43
N ALA A 263 2.25 9.55 -18.19
CA ALA A 263 2.79 10.47 -17.19
C ALA A 263 1.88 10.66 -15.97
#